data_AF-A0A7W1MDZ3-F1
#
_entry.id   AF-A0A7W1MDZ3-F1
#
_cell.length_a   1.000
_cell.length_b   1.000
_cell.length_c   1.000
_cell.angle_alpha   90.00
_cell.angle_beta   90.00
_cell.angle_gamma   90.00
#
_symmetry.space_group_name_H-M   'P 1'
#
loop_
_entity.id
_entity.type
_entity.pdbx_description
1 polymer ?
#
loop_
_entity_poly.entity_id
_entity_poly.type
_entity_poly.pdbx_seq_one_letter_code
_entity_poly.pdbx_strand_id
1 'polypeptide(L)'
;MSSYLIFFIVFLFSSVSCSYIPIEIREKILLIDALEKNINSLKYIKIFKINTCGKDDSGSFKLFFYSYQQVNVEEARLVIIECVEKLYDYMDSQQELITVLTKPEISDIEFTIMFIKKNGTFVEDSYLSKIFLCNGSIYYDTYNLTIGLLTTIHSESYNEALDIVQQQKKINAIPAARGL
;
A
#
# COMPACT_ATOMS: atom_id res chain seq x y z
N MET A 1 -54.15 -33.54 -4.08
CA MET A 1 -53.46 -32.67 -5.05
C MET A 1 -53.47 -31.25 -4.50
N SER A 2 -52.39 -30.48 -4.70
CA SER A 2 -52.28 -29.03 -4.42
C SER A 2 -51.85 -28.59 -3.01
N SER A 3 -50.64 -28.92 -2.57
CA SER A 3 -49.97 -28.16 -1.48
C SER A 3 -48.43 -28.06 -1.61
N TYR A 4 -47.81 -28.78 -2.55
CA TYR A 4 -46.35 -28.76 -2.73
C TYR A 4 -45.84 -27.72 -3.74
N LEU A 5 -46.72 -27.03 -4.47
CA LEU A 5 -46.32 -26.09 -5.53
C LEU A 5 -45.95 -24.69 -4.99
N ILE A 6 -46.42 -24.33 -3.78
CA ILE A 6 -46.21 -22.99 -3.22
C ILE A 6 -44.82 -22.85 -2.58
N PHE A 7 -44.24 -23.93 -2.06
CA PHE A 7 -42.89 -23.88 -1.45
C PHE A 7 -41.76 -23.71 -2.48
N PHE A 8 -41.96 -24.11 -3.73
CA PHE A 8 -40.93 -23.98 -4.77
C PHE A 8 -40.82 -22.55 -5.32
N ILE A 9 -41.90 -21.77 -5.29
CA ILE A 9 -41.89 -20.38 -5.78
C ILE A 9 -41.23 -19.45 -4.76
N VAL A 10 -41.39 -19.68 -3.46
CA VAL A 10 -40.73 -18.85 -2.42
C VAL A 10 -39.21 -19.02 -2.40
N PHE A 11 -38.70 -20.22 -2.72
CA PHE A 11 -37.26 -20.49 -2.80
C PHE A 11 -36.58 -19.87 -4.04
N LEU A 12 -37.35 -19.52 -5.08
CA LEU A 12 -36.82 -18.87 -6.29
C LEU A 12 -36.68 -17.34 -6.16
N PHE A 13 -37.34 -16.71 -5.17
CA PHE A 13 -37.21 -15.28 -4.92
C PHE A 13 -36.13 -14.92 -3.88
N SER A 14 -35.60 -15.88 -3.13
CA SER A 14 -34.54 -15.64 -2.13
C SER A 14 -33.11 -15.73 -2.69
N SER A 15 -32.92 -16.14 -3.94
CA SER A 15 -31.58 -16.34 -4.54
C SER A 15 -31.12 -15.20 -5.46
N VAL A 16 -31.92 -14.15 -5.65
CA VAL A 16 -31.60 -13.01 -6.53
C VAL A 16 -31.43 -11.73 -5.73
N SER A 17 -30.70 -11.80 -4.61
CA SER A 17 -30.05 -10.61 -4.04
C SER A 17 -28.55 -10.75 -4.26
N CYS A 18 -28.16 -11.01 -5.51
CA CYS A 18 -26.80 -10.78 -5.96
C CYS A 18 -26.67 -9.25 -6.03
N SER A 19 -26.30 -8.62 -4.90
CA SER A 19 -26.11 -7.19 -4.82
C SER A 19 -25.18 -6.77 -5.95
N TYR A 20 -25.71 -6.01 -6.91
CA TYR A 20 -24.92 -5.46 -8.00
C TYR A 20 -23.86 -4.54 -7.38
N ILE A 21 -22.62 -5.01 -7.32
CA ILE A 21 -21.47 -4.17 -6.97
C ILE A 21 -21.15 -3.34 -8.21
N PRO A 22 -21.20 -2.00 -8.14
CA PRO A 22 -20.75 -1.15 -9.23
C PRO A 22 -19.36 -1.56 -9.71
N ILE A 23 -19.14 -1.58 -11.03
CA ILE A 23 -17.88 -2.02 -11.65
C ILE A 23 -16.66 -1.34 -11.01
N GLU A 24 -16.75 -0.03 -10.76
CA GLU A 24 -15.70 0.75 -10.11
C GLU A 24 -15.33 0.26 -8.70
N ILE A 25 -16.32 -0.17 -7.91
CA ILE A 25 -16.08 -0.69 -6.56
C ILE A 25 -15.41 -2.06 -6.64
N ARG A 26 -15.86 -2.90 -7.58
CA ARG A 26 -15.27 -4.24 -7.80
C ARG A 26 -13.80 -4.13 -8.20
N GLU A 27 -13.46 -3.22 -9.10
CA GLU A 27 -12.08 -3.04 -9.56
C GLU A 27 -11.18 -2.44 -8.48
N LYS A 28 -11.69 -1.51 -7.66
CA LYS A 28 -10.98 -1.03 -6.46
C LYS A 28 -10.66 -2.18 -5.49
N ILE A 29 -11.60 -3.10 -5.26
CA ILE A 29 -11.37 -4.28 -4.41
C ILE A 29 -10.28 -5.18 -5.01
N LEU A 30 -10.34 -5.47 -6.31
CA LEU A 30 -9.32 -6.29 -6.98
C LEU A 30 -7.92 -5.66 -6.90
N LEU A 31 -7.84 -4.35 -7.05
CA LEU A 31 -6.61 -3.59 -6.90
C LEU A 31 -6.07 -3.67 -5.46
N ILE A 32 -6.93 -3.48 -4.45
CA ILE A 32 -6.59 -3.64 -3.03
C ILE A 32 -6.03 -5.03 -2.78
N ASP A 33 -6.77 -6.08 -3.16
CA ASP A 33 -6.40 -7.47 -2.91
C ASP A 33 -5.06 -7.83 -3.56
N ALA A 34 -4.85 -7.36 -4.80
CA ALA A 34 -3.61 -7.61 -5.51
C ALA A 34 -2.43 -6.83 -4.92
N LEU A 35 -2.62 -5.57 -4.54
CA LEU A 35 -1.60 -4.79 -3.86
C LEU A 35 -1.27 -5.39 -2.49
N GLU A 36 -2.26 -5.81 -1.72
CA GLU A 36 -2.04 -6.45 -0.43
C GLU A 36 -1.23 -7.75 -0.60
N LYS A 37 -1.57 -8.58 -1.59
CA LYS A 37 -0.82 -9.81 -1.89
C LYS A 37 0.61 -9.52 -2.34
N ASN A 38 0.81 -8.54 -3.21
CA ASN A 38 2.12 -8.17 -3.72
C ASN A 38 2.98 -7.54 -2.63
N ILE A 39 2.43 -6.65 -1.81
CA ILE A 39 3.19 -5.98 -0.76
C ILE A 39 3.50 -6.93 0.41
N ASN A 40 2.60 -7.86 0.75
CA ASN A 40 2.90 -8.90 1.75
C ASN A 40 3.97 -9.90 1.30
N SER A 41 4.34 -9.90 0.02
CA SER A 41 5.51 -10.65 -0.46
C SER A 41 6.84 -9.92 -0.17
N LEU A 42 6.80 -8.64 0.20
CA LEU A 42 8.00 -7.89 0.57
C LEU A 42 8.55 -8.44 1.88
N LYS A 43 9.86 -8.68 1.90
CA LYS A 43 10.58 -9.23 3.06
C LYS A 43 10.47 -8.33 4.30
N TYR A 44 10.31 -7.03 4.07
CA TYR A 44 10.52 -5.98 5.05
C TYR A 44 9.24 -5.42 5.67
N ILE A 45 8.05 -5.84 5.24
CA ILE A 45 6.79 -5.41 5.86
C ILE A 45 5.77 -6.52 5.82
N LYS A 46 5.08 -6.71 6.96
CA LYS A 46 3.81 -7.43 7.00
C LYS A 46 2.69 -6.41 7.14
N ILE A 47 1.95 -6.23 6.06
CA ILE A 47 0.78 -5.35 6.00
C ILE A 47 -0.42 -6.12 6.52
N PHE A 48 -1.18 -5.50 7.42
CA PHE A 48 -2.37 -6.14 7.99
C PHE A 48 -3.68 -5.44 7.66
N LYS A 49 -3.66 -4.25 7.03
CA LYS A 49 -4.86 -3.57 6.56
C LYS A 49 -4.55 -2.49 5.53
N ILE A 50 -5.33 -2.48 4.44
CA ILE A 50 -5.46 -1.34 3.52
C ILE A 50 -6.73 -0.58 3.92
N ASN A 51 -6.61 0.69 4.33
CA ASN A 51 -7.76 1.50 4.73
C ASN A 51 -8.45 2.20 3.55
N THR A 52 -7.69 2.59 2.52
CA THR A 52 -8.18 3.26 1.31
C THR A 52 -7.32 2.89 0.12
N CYS A 53 -7.94 2.78 -1.05
CA CYS A 53 -7.29 2.60 -2.34
C CYS A 53 -8.14 3.21 -3.44
N GLY A 54 -7.51 3.96 -4.33
CA GLY A 54 -8.15 4.61 -5.46
C GLY A 54 -7.98 6.11 -5.48
N LYS A 55 -8.44 6.70 -6.58
CA LYS A 55 -8.49 8.14 -6.82
C LYS A 55 -9.57 8.78 -5.93
N ASP A 56 -9.22 9.79 -5.17
CA ASP A 56 -10.18 10.62 -4.44
C ASP A 56 -10.72 11.77 -5.32
N ASP A 57 -11.58 12.61 -4.76
CA ASP A 57 -12.17 13.77 -5.48
C ASP A 57 -11.11 14.81 -5.91
N SER A 58 -9.93 14.81 -5.27
CA SER A 58 -8.79 15.66 -5.65
C SER A 58 -8.00 15.08 -6.83
N GLY A 59 -8.28 13.84 -7.21
CA GLY A 59 -7.57 13.13 -8.24
C GLY A 59 -6.33 12.37 -7.74
N SER A 60 -6.09 12.33 -6.43
CA SER A 60 -4.94 11.68 -5.84
C SER A 60 -5.24 10.21 -5.55
N PHE A 61 -4.32 9.32 -5.90
CA PHE A 61 -4.38 7.90 -5.63
C PHE A 61 -3.85 7.60 -4.22
N LYS A 62 -4.74 7.25 -3.29
CA LYS A 62 -4.39 7.11 -1.87
C LYS A 62 -4.26 5.67 -1.45
N LEU A 63 -3.12 5.32 -0.85
CA LEU A 63 -2.87 4.02 -0.23
C LEU A 63 -2.42 4.20 1.21
N PHE A 64 -3.06 3.48 2.12
CA PHE A 64 -2.76 3.57 3.55
C PHE A 64 -2.59 2.18 4.17
N PHE A 65 -1.45 1.97 4.81
CA PHE A 65 -1.04 0.70 5.36
C PHE A 65 -0.59 0.82 6.81
N TYR A 66 -0.65 -0.31 7.51
CA TYR A 66 -0.02 -0.47 8.81
C TYR A 66 0.97 -1.63 8.80
N SER A 67 2.02 -1.48 9.59
CA SER A 67 3.05 -2.49 9.84
C SER A 67 3.36 -2.56 11.33
N TYR A 68 3.69 -3.76 11.81
CA TYR A 68 4.23 -3.96 13.17
C TYR A 68 5.76 -3.96 13.23
N GLN A 69 6.42 -3.74 12.09
CA GLN A 69 7.86 -3.72 12.02
C GLN A 69 8.42 -2.37 12.52
N GLN A 70 9.56 -2.43 13.20
CA GLN A 70 10.35 -1.27 13.53
C GLN A 70 11.36 -1.08 12.41
N VAL A 71 11.43 0.12 11.84
CA VAL A 71 12.31 0.43 10.72
C VAL A 71 13.02 1.76 10.94
N ASN A 72 14.25 1.85 10.42
CA ASN A 72 14.97 3.11 10.27
C ASN A 72 14.66 3.77 8.91
N VAL A 73 15.29 4.92 8.63
CA VAL A 73 15.10 5.70 7.39
C VAL A 73 15.51 4.89 6.16
N GLU A 74 16.64 4.19 6.22
CA GLU A 74 17.16 3.39 5.12
C GLU A 74 16.24 2.22 4.75
N GLU A 75 15.75 1.49 5.75
CA GLU A 75 14.82 0.38 5.59
C GLU A 75 13.46 0.89 5.08
N ALA A 76 12.94 1.98 5.64
CA ALA A 76 11.67 2.54 5.20
C ALA A 76 11.74 3.11 3.78
N ARG A 77 12.89 3.68 3.38
CA ARG A 77 13.15 4.10 2.00
C ARG A 77 13.05 2.92 1.03
N LEU A 78 13.71 1.80 1.34
CA LEU A 78 13.63 0.59 0.52
C LEU A 78 12.18 0.13 0.36
N VAL A 79 11.45 0.06 1.46
CA VAL A 79 10.05 -0.35 1.45
C VAL A 79 9.20 0.55 0.55
N ILE A 80 9.21 1.87 0.74
CA ILE A 80 8.27 2.73 0.02
C ILE A 80 8.58 2.76 -1.48
N ILE A 81 9.86 2.70 -1.85
CA ILE A 81 10.28 2.56 -3.25
C ILE A 81 9.76 1.24 -3.82
N GLU A 82 10.00 0.11 -3.15
CA GLU A 82 9.51 -1.20 -3.61
C GLU A 82 7.98 -1.24 -3.71
N CYS A 83 7.26 -0.63 -2.78
CA CYS A 83 5.81 -0.55 -2.83
C CYS A 83 5.30 0.23 -4.05
N VAL A 84 5.92 1.37 -4.38
CA VAL A 84 5.55 2.17 -5.56
C VAL A 84 5.92 1.43 -6.85
N GLU A 85 7.12 0.80 -6.91
CA GLU A 85 7.51 -0.05 -8.04
C GLU A 85 6.49 -1.17 -8.26
N LYS A 86 6.08 -1.87 -7.19
CA LYS A 86 5.07 -2.94 -7.27
C LYS A 86 3.68 -2.45 -7.68
N LEU A 87 3.29 -1.26 -7.25
CA LEU A 87 2.05 -0.63 -7.71
C LEU A 87 2.09 -0.41 -9.23
N TYR A 88 3.17 0.18 -9.74
CA TYR A 88 3.30 0.40 -11.19
C TYR A 88 3.40 -0.89 -11.98
N ASP A 89 4.19 -1.87 -11.53
CA ASP A 89 4.28 -3.19 -12.15
C ASP A 89 2.89 -3.84 -12.25
N TYR A 90 2.09 -3.74 -11.18
CA TYR A 90 0.73 -4.27 -11.16
C TYR A 90 -0.17 -3.54 -12.15
N MET A 91 -0.19 -2.20 -12.14
CA MET A 91 -1.00 -1.41 -13.07
C MET A 91 -0.63 -1.68 -14.53
N ASP A 92 0.66 -1.80 -14.83
CA ASP A 92 1.16 -2.10 -16.18
C ASP A 92 0.78 -3.53 -16.63
N SER A 93 0.66 -4.48 -15.68
CA SER A 93 0.24 -5.87 -15.97
C SER A 93 -1.26 -6.02 -16.23
N GLN A 94 -2.09 -5.08 -15.78
CA GLN A 94 -3.55 -5.18 -15.80
C GLN A 94 -4.15 -4.31 -16.92
N GLN A 95 -3.87 -4.66 -18.18
CA GLN A 95 -4.41 -3.93 -19.34
C GLN A 95 -5.94 -3.79 -19.33
N GLU A 96 -6.65 -4.73 -18.69
CA GLU A 96 -8.11 -4.74 -18.59
C GLU A 96 -8.67 -3.80 -17.50
N LEU A 97 -7.86 -3.38 -16.52
CA LEU A 97 -8.27 -2.42 -15.47
C LEU A 97 -8.03 -0.95 -15.87
N ILE A 98 -7.40 -0.72 -17.03
CA ILE A 98 -7.03 0.61 -17.55
C ILE A 98 -8.24 1.52 -17.76
N THR A 99 -9.42 0.98 -18.02
CA THR A 99 -10.64 1.79 -18.24
C THR A 99 -11.08 2.59 -17.02
N VAL A 100 -10.63 2.22 -15.81
CA VAL A 100 -11.03 2.90 -14.56
C VAL A 100 -9.83 3.44 -13.79
N LEU A 101 -8.63 2.92 -14.02
CA LEU A 101 -7.41 3.30 -13.31
C LEU A 101 -6.35 3.80 -14.30
N THR A 102 -6.38 5.10 -14.61
CA THR A 102 -5.24 5.75 -15.25
C THR A 102 -4.02 5.66 -14.35
N LYS A 103 -2.86 5.28 -14.90
CA LYS A 103 -1.58 5.26 -14.17
C LYS A 103 -1.31 6.65 -13.57
N PRO A 104 -1.22 6.80 -12.24
CA PRO A 104 -0.97 8.09 -11.62
C PRO A 104 0.48 8.51 -11.85
N GLU A 105 0.73 9.81 -11.92
CA GLU A 105 2.08 10.34 -11.78
C GLU A 105 2.52 10.22 -10.31
N ILE A 106 3.83 10.28 -10.05
CA ILE A 106 4.34 10.17 -8.68
C ILE A 106 3.83 11.28 -7.75
N SER A 107 3.53 12.45 -8.31
CA SER A 107 2.90 13.57 -7.61
C SER A 107 1.47 13.27 -7.17
N ASP A 108 0.79 12.39 -7.90
CA ASP A 108 -0.61 12.04 -7.68
C ASP A 108 -0.77 10.84 -6.74
N ILE A 109 0.34 10.24 -6.28
CA ILE A 109 0.32 9.13 -5.32
C ILE A 109 0.47 9.68 -3.91
N GLU A 110 -0.51 9.38 -3.06
CA GLU A 110 -0.36 9.48 -1.61
C GLU A 110 -0.20 8.07 -1.03
N PHE A 111 1.00 7.73 -0.58
CA PHE A 111 1.29 6.42 -0.01
C PHE A 111 1.70 6.60 1.44
N THR A 112 0.98 6.01 2.40
CA THR A 112 1.32 6.11 3.82
C THR A 112 1.48 4.73 4.44
N ILE A 113 2.56 4.54 5.21
CA ILE A 113 2.75 3.38 6.07
C ILE A 113 2.91 3.87 7.50
N MET A 114 2.05 3.37 8.38
CA MET A 114 2.17 3.57 9.82
C MET A 114 2.87 2.38 10.45
N PHE A 115 3.88 2.66 11.27
CA PHE A 115 4.58 1.66 12.06
C PHE A 115 4.09 1.75 13.50
N ILE A 116 3.39 0.72 13.94
CA ILE A 116 2.76 0.67 15.26
C ILE A 116 3.17 -0.58 16.02
N LYS A 117 3.07 -0.54 17.34
CA LYS A 117 3.19 -1.71 18.22
C LYS A 117 1.95 -2.60 18.07
N LYS A 118 2.06 -3.87 18.47
CA LYS A 118 0.94 -4.84 18.41
C LYS A 118 -0.29 -4.44 19.22
N ASN A 119 -0.12 -3.61 20.24
CA ASN A 119 -1.20 -3.05 21.06
C ASN A 119 -1.87 -1.81 20.41
N GLY A 120 -1.47 -1.42 19.19
CA GLY A 120 -2.02 -0.28 18.46
C GLY A 120 -1.36 1.07 18.75
N THR A 121 -0.38 1.14 19.67
CA THR A 121 0.31 2.41 19.99
C THR A 121 1.50 2.67 19.07
N PHE A 122 2.00 3.90 19.02
CA PHE A 122 3.23 4.22 18.28
C PHE A 122 4.46 3.47 18.80
N VAL A 123 5.44 3.30 17.90
CA VAL A 123 6.78 2.84 18.26
C VAL A 123 7.53 3.94 19.01
N GLU A 124 8.64 3.59 19.67
CA GLU A 124 9.46 4.54 20.42
C GLU A 124 10.21 5.51 19.48
N ASP A 125 10.57 6.69 19.99
CA ASP A 125 11.18 7.80 19.26
C ASP A 125 12.43 7.41 18.43
N SER A 126 13.13 6.33 18.80
CA SER A 126 14.29 5.79 18.07
C SER A 126 13.94 5.12 16.73
N TYR A 127 12.65 4.86 16.46
CA TYR A 127 12.17 4.20 15.24
C TYR A 127 11.15 5.07 14.52
N LEU A 128 11.04 4.89 13.20
CA LEU A 128 10.01 5.57 12.44
C LEU A 128 8.63 5.11 12.85
N SER A 129 7.74 6.07 13.06
CA SER A 129 6.33 5.85 13.35
C SER A 129 5.45 5.98 12.11
N LYS A 130 5.93 6.72 11.10
CA LYS A 130 5.23 6.89 9.84
C LYS A 130 6.23 7.21 8.74
N ILE A 131 6.00 6.63 7.56
CA ILE A 131 6.58 7.10 6.31
C ILE A 131 5.45 7.42 5.35
N PHE A 132 5.55 8.52 4.62
CA PHE A 132 4.56 8.84 3.61
C PHE A 132 5.14 9.55 2.38
N LEU A 133 4.65 9.17 1.21
CA LEU A 133 4.83 9.84 -0.07
C LEU A 133 3.64 10.77 -0.29
N CYS A 134 3.90 12.03 -0.58
CA CYS A 134 2.90 13.02 -0.98
C CYS A 134 3.57 14.08 -1.86
N ASN A 135 2.91 14.46 -2.96
CA ASN A 135 3.42 15.46 -3.92
C ASN A 135 4.85 15.16 -4.38
N GLY A 136 5.14 13.88 -4.66
CA GLY A 136 6.46 13.42 -5.13
C GLY A 136 7.58 13.46 -4.08
N SER A 137 7.27 13.78 -2.81
CA SER A 137 8.23 13.82 -1.70
C SER A 137 7.91 12.77 -0.65
N ILE A 138 8.95 12.16 -0.09
CA ILE A 138 8.87 11.16 0.96
C ILE A 138 9.25 11.82 2.29
N TYR A 139 8.45 11.59 3.30
CA TYR A 139 8.61 12.13 4.64
C TYR A 139 8.71 11.00 5.65
N TYR A 140 9.63 11.15 6.59
CA TYR A 140 9.97 10.15 7.60
C TYR A 140 9.71 10.75 8.97
N ASP A 141 8.66 10.28 9.64
CA ASP A 141 8.22 10.82 10.93
C ASP A 141 8.52 9.85 12.08
N THR A 142 8.96 10.40 13.20
CA THR A 142 8.96 9.74 14.51
C THR A 142 7.87 10.32 15.39
N TYR A 143 7.32 9.51 16.30
CA TYR A 143 6.39 10.01 17.31
C TYR A 143 7.18 10.48 18.52
N ASN A 144 7.04 11.76 18.88
CA ASN A 144 7.66 12.30 20.08
C ASN A 144 6.72 12.08 21.27
N LEU A 145 7.09 11.15 22.16
CA LEU A 145 6.28 10.79 23.33
C LEU A 145 6.07 11.96 24.31
N THR A 146 6.98 12.93 24.35
CA THR A 146 6.92 14.06 25.29
C THR A 146 5.83 15.06 24.91
N ILE A 147 5.74 15.40 23.62
CA ILE A 147 4.76 16.38 23.11
C ILE A 147 3.52 15.71 22.50
N GLY A 148 3.54 14.40 22.30
CA GLY A 148 2.43 13.64 21.74
C GLY A 148 2.18 13.90 20.25
N LEU A 149 3.22 14.24 19.48
CA LEU A 149 3.10 14.63 18.06
C LEU A 149 4.08 13.85 17.17
N LEU A 150 3.67 13.61 15.93
CA LEU A 150 4.57 13.16 14.87
C LEU A 150 5.45 14.33 14.43
N THR A 151 6.74 14.06 14.27
CA THR A 151 7.75 15.03 13.81
C THR A 151 8.52 14.44 12.66
N THR A 152 8.57 15.16 11.53
CA THR A 152 9.41 14.79 10.39
C THR A 152 10.87 14.97 10.74
N ILE A 153 11.63 13.87 10.71
CA ILE A 153 13.08 13.87 10.99
C ILE A 153 13.92 13.89 9.71
N HIS A 154 13.33 13.50 8.58
CA HIS A 154 13.96 13.49 7.28
C HIS A 154 12.91 13.63 6.18
N SER A 155 13.31 14.22 5.06
CA SER A 155 12.51 14.26 3.84
C SER A 155 13.43 14.25 2.63
N GLU A 156 12.98 13.63 1.55
CA GLU A 156 13.68 13.59 0.27
C GLU A 156 12.65 13.46 -0.87
N SER A 157 13.03 13.81 -2.09
CA SER A 157 12.18 13.52 -3.25
C SER A 157 12.15 12.02 -3.54
N TYR A 158 11.07 11.55 -4.17
CA TYR A 158 10.98 10.15 -4.60
C TYR A 158 12.15 9.75 -5.52
N ASN A 159 12.57 10.65 -6.41
CA ASN A 159 13.65 10.38 -7.35
C ASN A 159 15.01 10.24 -6.63
N GLU A 160 15.29 11.08 -5.63
CA GLU A 160 16.51 10.94 -4.81
C GLU A 160 16.52 9.60 -4.06
N ALA A 161 15.39 9.24 -3.43
CA ALA A 161 15.25 7.96 -2.76
C ALA A 161 15.44 6.77 -3.73
N LEU A 162 14.85 6.85 -4.91
CA LEU A 162 14.97 5.84 -5.96
C LEU A 162 16.43 5.67 -6.39
N ASP A 163 17.15 6.76 -6.63
CA ASP A 163 18.56 6.75 -7.00
C ASP A 163 19.42 6.08 -5.93
N ILE A 164 19.18 6.41 -4.65
CA ILE A 164 19.88 5.78 -3.51
C ILE A 164 19.63 4.27 -3.51
N VAL A 165 18.37 3.84 -3.63
CA VAL A 165 18.00 2.42 -3.63
C VAL A 165 18.63 1.67 -4.81
N GLN A 166 18.63 2.27 -6.01
CA GLN A 166 19.24 1.68 -7.19
C GLN A 166 20.77 1.55 -7.06
N GLN A 167 21.44 2.54 -6.46
CA GLN A 167 22.87 2.46 -6.17
C GLN A 167 23.18 1.34 -5.18
N GLN A 168 22.40 1.19 -4.13
CA GLN A 168 22.55 0.10 -3.16
C GLN A 168 22.36 -1.28 -3.81
N LYS A 169 21.32 -1.45 -4.65
CA LYS A 169 21.08 -2.68 -5.42
C LYS A 169 22.29 -3.03 -6.31
N LYS A 170 22.91 -2.04 -6.97
CA LYS A 170 24.12 -2.23 -7.80
C LYS A 170 25.33 -2.68 -6.98
N ILE A 171 25.58 -2.07 -5.82
CA ILE A 171 26.70 -2.42 -4.93
C ILE A 171 26.55 -3.87 -4.44
N ASN A 172 25.34 -4.26 -4.02
CA ASN A 172 25.06 -5.61 -3.52
C ASN A 172 25.06 -6.69 -4.62
N ALA A 173 24.95 -6.30 -5.89
CA ALA A 173 24.99 -7.20 -7.04
C ALA A 173 26.42 -7.50 -7.53
N ILE A 174 27.44 -6.81 -7.02
CA ILE A 174 28.84 -7.12 -7.30
C ILE A 174 29.17 -8.44 -6.57
N PRO A 175 29.47 -9.55 -7.27
CA PRO A 175 29.88 -10.78 -6.62
C PRO A 175 31.10 -10.49 -5.75
N ALA A 176 31.21 -11.12 -4.58
CA ALA A 176 32.37 -11.03 -3.70
C ALA A 176 33.62 -11.65 -4.38
N ALA A 177 34.11 -11.00 -5.42
CA ALA A 177 35.34 -11.33 -6.12
C ALA A 177 36.45 -10.52 -5.46
N ARG A 178 37.03 -11.07 -4.38
CA ARG A 178 38.42 -10.90 -3.92
C ARG A 178 38.59 -11.55 -2.55
N GLY A 179 38.70 -12.87 -2.57
CA GLY A 179 39.45 -13.65 -1.59
C GLY A 179 40.39 -14.56 -2.38
N LEU A 180 41.43 -13.96 -2.96
CA LEU A 180 42.64 -14.66 -3.39
C LEU A 180 43.72 -14.41 -2.34
#